data_AF-D5RKQ4-F1
#
_entry.id   AF-D5RKQ4-F1
#
_cell.length_a   1.000
_cell.length_b   1.000
_cell.length_c   1.000
_cell.angle_alpha   90.00
_cell.angle_beta   90.00
_cell.angle_gamma   90.00
#
_symmetry.space_group_name_H-M   'P 1'
#
loop_
_entity.id
_entity.type
_entity.pdbx_description
1 polymer ?
#
loop_
_entity_poly.entity_id
_entity_poly.type
_entity_poly.pdbx_seq_one_letter_code
_entity_poly.pdbx_strand_id
1 'polypeptide(L)'
;EGRGAPAPGGLPRHADRYHHAGTLAFEMSVGRDRLIVNCGAAPAAEGAWRDALRATAAHSTLVLADTNSSELREEGLGRRPEAVEAERQEANGAQWLDASHDGYRRGFGALHRRRLYLSESGDDLRGEDSVEGEEIPAYAVRFHLHPGVVASPQQEENAVLLRLPSGASWRLRASRARLTVEESVFMAGEPRRTSQVVLSAEPGTASVQWALSRVNLPNPTTSD
;
A
#
# COMPACT_ATOMS: atom_id res chain seq x y z
N GLU A 1 12.75 -36.18 -23.74
CA GLU A 1 13.13 -34.76 -23.54
C GLU A 1 12.55 -34.28 -22.20
N GLY A 2 13.38 -33.61 -21.40
CA GLY A 2 13.29 -33.55 -19.94
C GLY A 2 12.15 -32.68 -19.39
N ARG A 3 11.38 -33.26 -18.46
CA ARG A 3 10.53 -32.49 -17.54
C ARG A 3 11.44 -31.74 -16.57
N GLY A 4 11.63 -30.45 -16.82
CA GLY A 4 12.31 -29.56 -15.88
C GLY A 4 11.53 -29.50 -14.57
N ALA A 5 12.23 -29.63 -13.44
CA ALA A 5 11.64 -29.49 -12.12
C ALA A 5 10.90 -28.13 -11.98
N PRO A 6 9.75 -28.11 -11.28
CA PRO A 6 9.01 -26.86 -11.05
C PRO A 6 9.89 -25.86 -10.28
N ALA A 7 9.72 -24.57 -10.61
CA ALA A 7 10.34 -23.48 -9.86
C ALA A 7 9.82 -23.48 -8.40
N PRO A 8 10.55 -22.92 -7.43
CA PRO A 8 10.07 -22.82 -6.05
C PRO A 8 8.77 -22.01 -6.06
N GLY A 9 7.64 -22.67 -5.79
CA GLY A 9 6.28 -22.11 -5.93
C GLY A 9 5.32 -22.89 -6.85
N GLY A 10 5.78 -23.94 -7.55
CA GLY A 10 4.89 -24.82 -8.33
C GLY A 10 4.32 -24.21 -9.63
N LEU A 11 4.61 -22.94 -9.90
CA LEU A 11 4.19 -22.27 -11.13
C LEU A 11 5.09 -22.67 -12.33
N PRO A 12 4.53 -22.74 -13.55
CA PRO A 12 5.31 -22.85 -14.77
C PRO A 12 6.36 -21.73 -14.89
N ARG A 13 7.47 -22.00 -15.58
CA ARG A 13 8.47 -20.96 -15.89
C ARG A 13 7.78 -19.77 -16.58
N HIS A 14 8.13 -18.54 -16.17
CA HIS A 14 7.58 -17.28 -16.67
C HIS A 14 6.11 -16.98 -16.33
N ALA A 15 5.42 -17.81 -15.54
CA ALA A 15 4.04 -17.53 -15.13
C ALA A 15 3.93 -16.28 -14.25
N ASP A 16 5.02 -15.84 -13.64
CA ASP A 16 5.14 -14.66 -12.79
C ASP A 16 5.71 -13.43 -13.52
N ARG A 17 5.83 -13.48 -14.85
CA ARG A 17 6.35 -12.37 -15.68
C ARG A 17 5.62 -11.04 -15.42
N TYR A 18 4.34 -11.11 -15.11
CA TYR A 18 3.49 -9.95 -14.83
C TYR A 18 3.15 -9.80 -13.35
N HIS A 19 3.82 -10.53 -12.46
CA HIS A 19 3.63 -10.35 -11.02
C HIS A 19 4.39 -9.11 -10.54
N HIS A 20 3.83 -8.49 -9.51
CA HIS A 20 4.33 -7.27 -8.90
C HIS A 20 4.95 -7.58 -7.53
N ALA A 21 5.86 -6.73 -7.06
CA ALA A 21 6.41 -6.75 -5.72
C ALA A 21 5.47 -6.07 -4.70
N GLY A 22 4.16 -6.27 -4.83
CA GLY A 22 3.11 -5.58 -4.07
C GLY A 22 2.56 -6.37 -2.88
N THR A 23 3.33 -7.29 -2.29
CA THR A 23 2.86 -8.11 -1.16
C THR A 23 2.35 -7.23 -0.01
N LEU A 24 1.18 -7.60 0.55
CA LEU A 24 0.41 -6.87 1.57
C LEU A 24 -0.13 -5.49 1.16
N ALA A 25 -0.08 -5.14 -0.13
CA ALA A 25 -0.82 -4.00 -0.63
C ALA A 25 -2.34 -4.22 -0.56
N PHE A 26 -3.09 -3.13 -0.43
CA PHE A 26 -4.55 -3.17 -0.45
C PHE A 26 -5.11 -2.01 -1.29
N GLU A 27 -6.40 -2.12 -1.62
CA GLU A 27 -7.19 -1.04 -2.19
C GLU A 27 -8.45 -0.84 -1.35
N MET A 28 -8.98 0.38 -1.34
CA MET A 28 -10.17 0.73 -0.57
C MET A 28 -11.10 1.59 -1.43
N SER A 29 -12.39 1.27 -1.43
CA SER A 29 -13.44 2.06 -2.07
C SER A 29 -14.53 2.42 -1.08
N VAL A 30 -15.17 3.57 -1.30
CA VAL A 30 -16.30 4.07 -0.52
C VAL A 30 -17.50 4.17 -1.46
N GLY A 31 -18.42 3.21 -1.37
CA GLY A 31 -19.48 3.06 -2.37
C GLY A 31 -18.87 2.84 -3.76
N ARG A 32 -19.09 3.80 -4.69
CA ARG A 32 -18.55 3.74 -6.06
C ARG A 32 -17.19 4.44 -6.22
N ASP A 33 -16.76 5.20 -5.23
CA ASP A 33 -15.53 5.98 -5.32
C ASP A 33 -14.34 5.16 -4.82
N ARG A 34 -13.33 4.99 -5.67
CA ARG A 34 -12.05 4.42 -5.26
C ARG A 34 -11.29 5.47 -4.45
N LEU A 35 -10.84 5.11 -3.26
CA LEU A 35 -10.08 5.99 -2.37
C LEU A 35 -8.59 5.65 -2.45
N ILE A 36 -8.22 4.50 -1.89
CA ILE A 36 -6.85 3.96 -1.95
C ILE A 36 -6.78 2.96 -3.11
N VAL A 37 -5.78 3.12 -3.97
CA VAL A 37 -5.52 2.29 -5.15
C VAL A 37 -4.05 1.85 -5.15
N ASN A 38 -3.66 1.02 -6.11
CA ASN A 38 -2.27 0.89 -6.54
C ASN A 38 -2.05 1.66 -7.85
N CYS A 39 -0.80 1.80 -8.29
CA CYS A 39 -0.50 2.49 -9.55
C CYS A 39 -1.05 1.76 -10.79
N GLY A 40 -1.48 0.50 -10.67
CA GLY A 40 -1.99 -0.30 -11.78
C GLY A 40 -0.89 -1.01 -12.56
N ALA A 41 -1.18 -1.43 -13.79
CA ALA A 41 -0.28 -2.22 -14.61
C ALA A 41 -0.39 -1.84 -16.09
N ALA A 42 0.74 -1.86 -16.80
CA ALA A 42 0.79 -1.67 -18.24
C ALA A 42 1.65 -2.78 -18.88
N PRO A 43 1.11 -4.00 -19.06
CA PRO A 43 1.89 -5.14 -19.55
C PRO A 43 2.39 -4.95 -20.99
N ALA A 44 1.75 -4.07 -21.77
CA ALA A 44 2.14 -3.70 -23.13
C ALA A 44 3.04 -2.46 -23.20
N ALA A 45 3.33 -1.79 -22.08
CA ALA A 45 4.24 -0.65 -22.06
C ALA A 45 5.71 -1.09 -22.20
N GLU A 46 6.58 -0.13 -22.52
CA GLU A 46 8.02 -0.31 -22.53
C GLU A 46 8.54 -0.88 -21.19
N GLY A 47 9.67 -1.60 -21.25
CA GLY A 47 10.20 -2.36 -20.11
C GLY A 47 10.36 -1.53 -18.82
N ALA A 48 10.83 -0.28 -18.93
CA ALA A 48 11.01 0.60 -17.77
C ALA A 48 9.69 0.96 -17.08
N TRP A 49 8.64 1.28 -17.84
CA TRP A 49 7.31 1.57 -17.28
C TRP A 49 6.67 0.33 -16.67
N ARG A 50 6.83 -0.82 -17.32
CA ARG A 50 6.35 -2.11 -16.79
C ARG A 50 7.00 -2.41 -15.44
N ASP A 51 8.33 -2.29 -15.34
CA ASP A 51 9.05 -2.63 -14.10
C ASP A 51 8.82 -1.58 -13.00
N ALA A 52 8.67 -0.30 -13.35
CA ALA A 52 8.28 0.74 -12.40
C ALA A 52 6.92 0.45 -11.76
N LEU A 53 5.92 0.04 -12.55
CA LEU A 53 4.58 -0.31 -12.04
C LEU A 53 4.57 -1.61 -11.23
N ARG A 54 5.54 -2.50 -11.46
CA ARG A 54 5.73 -3.74 -10.69
C ARG A 54 6.45 -3.52 -9.35
N ALA A 55 7.11 -2.38 -9.15
CA ALA A 55 7.88 -2.10 -7.94
C ALA A 55 6.99 -1.99 -6.70
N THR A 56 7.53 -2.30 -5.51
CA THR A 56 6.80 -2.16 -4.23
C THR A 56 6.34 -0.72 -4.00
N ALA A 57 7.16 0.26 -4.41
CA ALA A 57 6.84 1.68 -4.32
C ALA A 57 5.65 2.13 -5.20
N ALA A 58 5.15 1.28 -6.10
CA ALA A 58 3.96 1.51 -6.91
C ALA A 58 2.68 0.91 -6.29
N HIS A 59 2.77 0.42 -5.05
CA HIS A 59 1.69 -0.23 -4.34
C HIS A 59 1.47 0.39 -2.96
N SER A 60 0.23 0.33 -2.48
CA SER A 60 -0.17 0.87 -1.19
C SER A 60 0.24 -0.06 -0.04
N THR A 61 1.56 -0.13 0.21
CA THR A 61 2.22 -1.01 1.20
C THR A 61 3.49 -0.36 1.75
N LEU A 62 4.20 -1.07 2.64
CA LEU A 62 5.49 -0.65 3.20
C LEU A 62 6.63 -0.92 2.22
N VAL A 63 7.56 0.04 2.12
CA VAL A 63 8.84 -0.05 1.39
C VAL A 63 9.97 0.18 2.39
N LEU A 64 10.77 -0.85 2.66
CA LEU A 64 11.92 -0.78 3.57
C LEU A 64 13.19 -0.36 2.81
N ALA A 65 13.86 0.71 3.27
CA ALA A 65 15.09 1.23 2.68
C ALA A 65 15.06 1.32 1.14
N ASP A 66 13.97 1.86 0.60
CA ASP A 66 13.71 2.00 -0.85
C ASP A 66 13.91 0.71 -1.66
N THR A 67 13.69 -0.44 -1.03
CA THR A 67 13.93 -1.77 -1.60
C THR A 67 12.62 -2.49 -1.87
N ASN A 68 12.54 -3.15 -3.03
CA ASN A 68 11.39 -4.00 -3.37
C ASN A 68 11.35 -5.26 -2.49
N SER A 69 10.14 -5.62 -2.05
CA SER A 69 9.86 -6.87 -1.32
C SER A 69 10.10 -8.12 -2.17
N SER A 70 10.06 -7.97 -3.50
CA SER A 70 10.46 -8.97 -4.49
C SER A 70 11.38 -8.34 -5.54
N GLU A 71 12.43 -9.05 -5.92
CA GLU A 71 13.30 -8.71 -7.03
C GLU A 71 12.52 -8.81 -8.35
N LEU A 72 12.59 -7.76 -9.15
CA LEU A 72 11.97 -7.73 -10.47
C LEU A 72 13.01 -8.14 -11.53
N ARG A 73 12.63 -9.07 -12.40
CA ARG A 73 13.41 -9.48 -13.57
C ARG A 73 12.53 -9.39 -14.81
N GLU A 74 13.16 -9.39 -15.98
CA GLU A 74 12.44 -9.36 -17.26
C GLU A 74 11.54 -10.61 -17.44
N GLU A 75 12.02 -11.76 -16.98
CA GLU A 75 11.36 -13.05 -17.14
C GLU A 75 10.38 -13.42 -16.01
N GLY A 76 10.25 -12.61 -14.96
CA GLY A 76 9.54 -13.00 -13.75
C GLY A 76 9.97 -12.26 -12.49
N LEU A 77 9.68 -12.86 -11.35
CA LEU A 77 10.25 -12.45 -10.06
C LEU A 77 11.53 -13.23 -9.77
N GLY A 78 12.53 -12.56 -9.20
CA GLY A 78 13.74 -13.18 -8.66
C GLY A 78 13.53 -13.62 -7.21
N ARG A 79 14.37 -13.11 -6.30
CA ARG A 79 14.09 -13.19 -4.85
C ARG A 79 12.68 -12.68 -4.57
N ARG A 80 11.91 -13.39 -3.74
CA ARG A 80 10.55 -13.01 -3.34
C ARG A 80 10.28 -13.55 -1.93
N PRO A 81 9.20 -13.12 -1.25
CA PRO A 81 8.81 -13.74 0.00
C PRO A 81 8.62 -15.25 -0.18
N GLU A 82 9.18 -16.02 0.75
CA GLU A 82 9.01 -17.48 0.84
C GLU A 82 7.91 -17.84 1.85
N ALA A 83 7.75 -17.01 2.89
CA ALA A 83 6.66 -17.09 3.84
C ALA A 83 5.76 -15.85 3.71
N VAL A 84 4.47 -16.09 3.47
CA VAL A 84 3.41 -15.09 3.56
C VAL A 84 2.31 -15.68 4.42
N GLU A 85 2.05 -15.04 5.56
CA GLU A 85 1.01 -15.46 6.50
C GLU A 85 -0.12 -14.45 6.50
N ALA A 86 -1.36 -14.93 6.65
CA ALA A 86 -2.53 -14.07 6.77
C ALA A 86 -3.59 -14.76 7.61
N GLU A 87 -4.07 -14.07 8.63
CA GLU A 87 -5.17 -14.47 9.49
C GLU A 87 -6.26 -13.40 9.44
N ARG A 88 -7.49 -13.80 9.11
CA ARG A 88 -8.67 -12.93 9.15
C ARG A 88 -9.59 -13.36 10.26
N GLN A 89 -10.01 -12.39 11.07
CA GLN A 89 -11.02 -12.57 12.11
C GLN A 89 -12.19 -11.61 11.88
N GLU A 90 -13.36 -12.01 12.35
CA GLU A 90 -14.58 -11.22 12.24
C GLU A 90 -15.35 -11.33 13.55
N ALA A 91 -15.75 -10.20 14.12
CA ALA A 91 -16.52 -10.14 15.37
C ALA A 91 -17.42 -8.91 15.37
N ASN A 92 -18.71 -9.11 15.65
CA ASN A 92 -19.71 -8.03 15.70
C ASN A 92 -19.69 -7.14 14.44
N GLY A 93 -19.54 -7.75 13.26
CA GLY A 93 -19.47 -7.06 11.96
C GLY A 93 -18.14 -6.34 11.67
N ALA A 94 -17.27 -6.14 12.66
CA ALA A 94 -15.93 -5.61 12.45
C ALA A 94 -14.98 -6.69 11.89
N GLN A 95 -14.02 -6.25 11.08
CA GLN A 95 -13.08 -7.10 10.35
C GLN A 95 -11.66 -6.84 10.81
N TRP A 96 -10.91 -7.91 11.06
CA TRP A 96 -9.50 -7.87 11.47
C TRP A 96 -8.69 -8.71 10.48
N LEU A 97 -7.57 -8.18 10.03
CA LEU A 97 -6.60 -8.90 9.21
C LEU A 97 -5.22 -8.70 9.81
N ASP A 98 -4.52 -9.78 10.13
CA ASP A 98 -3.11 -9.79 10.50
C ASP A 98 -2.35 -10.56 9.41
N ALA A 99 -1.44 -9.89 8.70
CA ALA A 99 -0.69 -10.49 7.63
C ALA A 99 0.79 -10.11 7.67
N SER A 100 1.68 -11.01 7.29
CA SER A 100 3.13 -10.80 7.30
C SER A 100 3.82 -11.42 6.10
N HIS A 101 5.02 -10.94 5.76
CA HIS A 101 5.88 -11.58 4.79
C HIS A 101 7.37 -11.38 5.08
N ASP A 102 8.21 -12.30 4.60
CA ASP A 102 9.66 -12.33 4.83
C ASP A 102 10.50 -11.76 3.67
N GLY A 103 9.89 -10.96 2.80
CA GLY A 103 10.54 -10.42 1.59
C GLY A 103 11.80 -9.58 1.85
N TYR A 104 11.92 -9.04 3.06
CA TYR A 104 13.06 -8.24 3.52
C TYR A 104 14.10 -9.03 4.32
N ARG A 105 13.84 -10.31 4.65
CA ARG A 105 14.69 -11.13 5.52
C ARG A 105 16.12 -11.25 5.01
N ARG A 106 16.31 -11.51 3.71
CA ARG A 106 17.66 -11.70 3.13
C ARG A 106 18.49 -10.41 3.09
N GLY A 107 17.84 -9.25 2.92
CA GLY A 107 18.52 -7.96 2.79
C GLY A 107 18.76 -7.25 4.11
N PHE A 108 17.82 -7.40 5.06
CA PHE A 108 17.76 -6.60 6.27
C PHE A 108 17.52 -7.42 7.55
N GLY A 109 17.40 -8.75 7.46
CA GLY A 109 17.01 -9.57 8.61
C GLY A 109 15.60 -9.29 9.13
N ALA A 110 14.74 -8.64 8.32
CA ALA A 110 13.47 -8.09 8.76
C ALA A 110 12.24 -8.75 8.14
N LEU A 111 11.14 -8.81 8.90
CA LEU A 111 9.81 -9.16 8.44
C LEU A 111 8.94 -7.90 8.36
N HIS A 112 8.09 -7.82 7.34
CA HIS A 112 7.05 -6.81 7.30
C HIS A 112 5.73 -7.44 7.72
N ARG A 113 5.05 -6.82 8.67
CA ARG A 113 3.72 -7.22 9.14
C ARG A 113 2.76 -6.04 9.09
N ARG A 114 1.59 -6.27 8.50
CA ARG A 114 0.48 -5.33 8.41
C ARG A 114 -0.73 -5.89 9.14
N ARG A 115 -1.27 -5.10 10.07
CA ARG A 115 -2.56 -5.33 10.70
C ARG A 115 -3.57 -4.31 10.21
N LEU A 116 -4.77 -4.77 9.88
CA LEU A 116 -5.89 -3.91 9.48
C LEU A 116 -7.10 -4.21 10.35
N TYR A 117 -7.79 -3.16 10.76
CA TYR A 117 -9.07 -3.19 11.43
C TYR A 117 -10.07 -2.35 10.64
N LEU A 118 -11.16 -2.94 10.20
CA LEU A 118 -12.30 -2.21 9.62
C LEU A 118 -13.49 -2.32 10.55
N SER A 119 -14.00 -1.16 10.98
CA SER A 119 -15.22 -1.07 11.79
C SER A 119 -16.44 -1.68 11.06
N GLU A 120 -17.45 -2.07 11.84
CA GLU A 120 -18.71 -2.61 11.33
C GLU A 120 -19.40 -1.69 10.32
N SER A 121 -19.39 -0.37 10.56
CA SER A 121 -19.98 0.61 9.63
C SER A 121 -19.17 0.80 8.34
N GLY A 122 -17.93 0.30 8.30
CA GLY A 122 -17.00 0.54 7.22
C GLY A 122 -16.47 1.97 7.14
N ASP A 123 -16.77 2.83 8.12
CA ASP A 123 -16.42 4.26 8.14
C ASP A 123 -15.12 4.58 8.88
N ASP A 124 -14.47 3.55 9.42
CA ASP A 124 -13.19 3.64 10.13
C ASP A 124 -12.34 2.41 9.79
N LEU A 125 -11.26 2.64 9.04
CA LEU A 125 -10.22 1.67 8.71
C LEU A 125 -8.93 2.08 9.42
N ARG A 126 -8.43 1.25 10.31
CA ARG A 126 -7.15 1.45 11.01
C ARG A 126 -6.14 0.45 10.52
N GLY A 127 -4.88 0.84 10.53
CA GLY A 127 -3.80 -0.08 10.25
C GLY A 127 -2.56 0.19 11.08
N GLU A 128 -1.76 -0.86 11.21
CA GLU A 128 -0.42 -0.82 11.76
C GLU A 128 0.51 -1.56 10.80
N ASP A 129 1.56 -0.87 10.36
CA ASP A 129 2.65 -1.46 9.61
C ASP A 129 3.87 -1.53 10.52
N SER A 130 4.44 -2.73 10.65
CA SER A 130 5.56 -3.03 11.54
C SER A 130 6.68 -3.74 10.81
N VAL A 131 7.90 -3.45 11.24
CA VAL A 131 9.13 -4.09 10.76
C VAL A 131 9.73 -4.85 11.93
N GLU A 132 9.69 -6.18 11.89
CA GLU A 132 10.24 -7.04 12.93
C GLU A 132 11.67 -7.45 12.53
N GLY A 133 12.68 -6.93 13.23
CA GLY A 133 14.10 -7.21 12.99
C GLY A 133 14.99 -6.53 14.04
N GLU A 134 16.27 -6.91 14.10
CA GLU A 134 17.22 -6.33 15.08
C GLU A 134 17.61 -4.89 14.72
N GLU A 135 18.02 -4.67 13.46
CA GLU A 135 18.34 -3.36 12.91
C GLU A 135 17.24 -2.96 11.93
N ILE A 136 16.52 -1.87 12.24
CA ILE A 136 15.40 -1.40 11.42
C ILE A 136 15.83 -0.15 10.65
N PRO A 137 16.06 -0.24 9.32
CA PRO A 137 16.28 0.93 8.48
C PRO A 137 15.08 1.87 8.44
N ALA A 138 15.27 3.06 7.87
CA ALA A 138 14.15 3.92 7.49
C ALA A 138 13.24 3.20 6.49
N TYR A 139 11.94 3.49 6.56
CA TYR A 139 10.95 2.97 5.63
C TYR A 139 9.83 3.95 5.36
N ALA A 140 9.08 3.68 4.30
CA ALA A 140 7.90 4.44 3.94
C ALA A 140 6.68 3.50 3.85
N VAL A 141 5.54 3.92 4.39
CA VAL A 141 4.24 3.33 4.07
C VAL A 141 3.53 4.22 3.06
N ARG A 142 3.17 3.68 1.90
CA ARG A 142 2.57 4.43 0.81
C ARG A 142 1.08 4.15 0.68
N PHE A 143 0.32 5.17 0.30
CA PHE A 143 -1.10 5.08 -0.04
C PHE A 143 -1.36 5.87 -1.32
N HIS A 144 -1.42 5.19 -2.46
CA HIS A 144 -1.72 5.85 -3.73
C HIS A 144 -3.21 6.20 -3.78
N LEU A 145 -3.51 7.43 -4.18
CA LEU A 145 -4.88 7.92 -4.25
C LEU A 145 -5.41 7.79 -5.67
N HIS A 146 -6.68 7.41 -5.80
CA HIS A 146 -7.34 7.45 -7.09
C HIS A 146 -7.33 8.89 -7.64
N PRO A 147 -7.16 9.12 -8.97
CA PRO A 147 -7.09 10.47 -9.54
C PRO A 147 -8.32 11.37 -9.31
N GLY A 148 -9.44 10.83 -8.85
CA GLY A 148 -10.63 11.60 -8.47
C GLY A 148 -10.61 12.12 -7.03
N VAL A 149 -9.63 11.70 -6.21
CA VAL A 149 -9.51 12.09 -4.80
C VAL A 149 -8.69 13.37 -4.71
N VAL A 150 -9.21 14.36 -3.99
CA VAL A 150 -8.48 15.59 -3.65
C VAL A 150 -7.88 15.44 -2.25
N ALA A 151 -6.55 15.56 -2.15
CA ALA A 151 -5.81 15.51 -0.90
C ALA A 151 -5.47 16.92 -0.40
N SER A 152 -5.78 17.21 0.85
CA SER A 152 -5.48 18.49 1.51
C SER A 152 -4.73 18.23 2.83
N PRO A 153 -3.40 18.46 2.87
CA PRO A 153 -2.62 18.30 4.09
C PRO A 153 -3.12 19.20 5.23
N GLN A 154 -3.22 18.64 6.43
CA GLN A 154 -3.49 19.35 7.68
C GLN A 154 -2.25 19.24 8.57
N GLN A 155 -1.22 20.05 8.28
CA GLN A 155 0.13 19.86 8.83
C GLN A 155 0.19 19.88 10.37
N GLU A 156 -0.60 20.74 11.01
CA GLU A 156 -0.68 20.83 12.49
C GLU A 156 -1.22 19.55 13.14
N GLU A 157 -1.94 18.71 12.39
CA GLU A 157 -2.60 17.49 12.90
C GLU A 157 -1.91 16.19 12.47
N ASN A 158 -0.77 16.26 11.77
CA ASN A 158 -0.14 15.10 11.08
C ASN A 158 -1.17 14.26 10.29
N ALA A 159 -1.99 14.96 9.50
CA ALA A 159 -3.17 14.39 8.83
C ALA A 159 -3.33 14.89 7.38
N VAL A 160 -4.09 14.14 6.57
CA VAL A 160 -4.58 14.57 5.25
C VAL A 160 -6.08 14.42 5.20
N LEU A 161 -6.78 15.48 4.78
CA LEU A 161 -8.18 15.41 4.40
C LEU A 161 -8.28 14.95 2.94
N LEU A 162 -9.06 13.89 2.71
CA LEU A 162 -9.29 13.25 1.42
C LEU A 162 -10.75 13.45 1.02
N ARG A 163 -10.99 14.21 -0.05
CA ARG A 163 -12.34 14.45 -0.58
C ARG A 163 -12.57 13.59 -1.82
N LEU A 164 -13.63 12.80 -1.79
CA LEU A 164 -14.02 11.90 -2.89
C LEU A 164 -14.98 12.60 -3.86
N PRO A 165 -15.12 12.11 -5.12
CA PRO A 165 -16.04 12.68 -6.11
C PRO A 165 -17.50 12.76 -5.66
N SER A 166 -17.98 11.80 -4.85
CA SER A 166 -19.33 11.84 -4.27
C SER A 166 -19.55 12.95 -3.24
N GLY A 167 -18.50 13.67 -2.84
CA GLY A 167 -18.53 14.67 -1.76
C GLY A 167 -18.20 14.10 -0.38
N ALA A 168 -18.17 12.77 -0.22
CA ALA A 168 -17.70 12.13 1.00
C ALA A 168 -16.28 12.61 1.34
N SER A 169 -16.02 12.81 2.63
CA SER A 169 -14.72 13.24 3.12
C SER A 169 -14.19 12.25 4.14
N TRP A 170 -12.91 11.95 4.01
CA TRP A 170 -12.17 11.03 4.85
C TRP A 170 -10.92 11.71 5.37
N ARG A 171 -10.43 11.30 6.52
CA ARG A 171 -9.19 11.82 7.07
C ARG A 171 -8.24 10.67 7.33
N LEU A 172 -7.05 10.77 6.75
CA LEU A 172 -5.91 9.90 7.07
C LEU A 172 -5.09 10.58 8.15
N ARG A 173 -4.80 9.88 9.25
CA ARG A 173 -3.88 10.31 10.30
C ARG A 173 -2.83 9.24 10.52
N ALA A 174 -1.65 9.63 10.99
CA ALA A 174 -0.60 8.71 11.35
C ALA A 174 0.10 9.11 12.65
N SER A 175 0.70 8.12 13.31
CA SER A 175 1.60 8.32 14.45
C SER A 175 2.93 7.60 14.20
N ARG A 176 4.00 8.10 14.82
CA ARG A 176 5.39 7.58 14.67
C ARG A 176 5.96 7.66 13.25
N ALA A 177 5.32 8.41 12.36
CA ALA A 177 5.84 8.72 11.03
C ALA A 177 5.47 10.15 10.65
N ARG A 178 6.33 10.77 9.85
CA ARG A 178 6.03 12.02 9.18
C ARG A 178 5.11 11.74 7.99
N LEU A 179 3.98 12.43 7.94
CA LEU A 179 3.01 12.29 6.86
C LEU A 179 3.21 13.38 5.79
N THR A 180 3.26 13.00 4.51
CA THR A 180 3.34 13.91 3.35
C THR A 180 2.41 13.51 2.22
N VAL A 181 2.08 14.47 1.36
CA VAL A 181 1.44 14.22 0.07
C VAL A 181 2.48 14.38 -1.03
N GLU A 182 2.64 13.36 -1.87
CA GLU A 182 3.62 13.30 -2.96
C GLU A 182 2.92 13.01 -4.30
N GLU A 183 3.63 13.24 -5.40
CA GLU A 183 3.13 12.90 -6.74
C GLU A 183 3.04 11.38 -6.92
N SER A 184 2.08 10.95 -7.73
CA SER A 184 1.86 9.54 -8.08
C SER A 184 1.27 9.42 -9.49
N VAL A 185 1.23 8.19 -10.01
CA VAL A 185 0.60 7.84 -11.28
C VAL A 185 -0.48 6.79 -11.06
N PHE A 186 -1.50 6.81 -11.92
CA PHE A 186 -2.53 5.77 -12.00
C PHE A 186 -2.61 5.27 -13.43
N MET A 187 -2.42 3.97 -13.63
CA MET A 187 -2.24 3.28 -14.90
C MET A 187 -3.23 2.11 -15.01
N ALA A 188 -4.50 2.44 -15.24
CA ALA A 188 -5.57 1.48 -15.48
C ALA A 188 -6.30 1.82 -16.79
N GLY A 189 -5.53 1.95 -17.87
CA GLY A 189 -5.93 2.56 -19.14
C GLY A 189 -4.95 3.68 -19.50
N GLU A 190 -5.46 4.83 -19.93
CA GLU A 190 -4.63 6.03 -20.14
C GLU A 190 -3.93 6.46 -18.84
N PRO A 191 -2.61 6.76 -18.87
CA PRO A 191 -1.88 7.22 -17.70
C PRO A 191 -2.47 8.52 -17.14
N ARG A 192 -2.71 8.56 -15.83
CA ARG A 192 -3.21 9.77 -15.14
C ARG A 192 -2.28 10.15 -13.99
N ARG A 193 -1.96 11.44 -13.90
CA ARG A 193 -1.32 12.01 -12.71
C ARG A 193 -2.30 11.97 -11.53
N THR A 194 -1.77 11.66 -10.35
CA THR A 194 -2.49 11.67 -9.08
C THR A 194 -1.51 11.99 -7.96
N SER A 195 -1.93 11.83 -6.72
CA SER A 195 -1.09 11.95 -5.53
C SER A 195 -1.11 10.65 -4.72
N GLN A 196 -0.17 10.55 -3.80
CA GLN A 196 -0.12 9.51 -2.78
C GLN A 196 0.11 10.17 -1.42
N VAL A 197 -0.34 9.53 -0.35
CA VAL A 197 0.09 9.88 1.01
C VAL A 197 1.24 8.95 1.40
N VAL A 198 2.34 9.52 1.89
CA VAL A 198 3.53 8.80 2.32
C VAL A 198 3.75 9.02 3.81
N LEU A 199 3.91 7.92 4.55
CA LEU A 199 4.29 7.94 5.96
C LEU A 199 5.77 7.52 6.06
N SER A 200 6.65 8.48 6.34
CA SER A 200 8.09 8.23 6.49
C SER A 200 8.44 7.95 7.95
N ALA A 201 9.01 6.78 8.21
CA ALA A 201 9.50 6.36 9.51
C ALA A 201 11.03 6.45 9.57
N GLU A 202 11.54 7.05 10.65
CA GLU A 202 12.98 7.15 10.90
C GLU A 202 13.56 5.76 11.28
N PRO A 203 14.87 5.53 11.09
CA PRO A 203 15.53 4.30 11.52
C PRO A 203 15.25 3.97 13.00
N GLY A 204 15.06 2.69 13.30
CA GLY A 204 14.71 2.19 14.63
C GLY A 204 13.22 2.28 14.99
N THR A 205 12.36 2.83 14.13
CA THR A 205 10.91 2.84 14.35
C THR A 205 10.35 1.44 14.13
N ALA A 206 9.88 0.76 15.19
CA ALA A 206 9.36 -0.62 15.05
C ALA A 206 7.99 -0.70 14.34
N SER A 207 7.14 0.31 14.53
CA SER A 207 5.81 0.34 13.90
C SER A 207 5.26 1.74 13.69
N VAL A 208 4.45 1.88 12.65
CA VAL A 208 3.67 3.06 12.29
C VAL A 208 2.19 2.70 12.34
N GLN A 209 1.41 3.51 13.04
CA GLN A 209 -0.04 3.34 13.12
C GLN A 209 -0.74 4.44 12.34
N TRP A 210 -1.78 4.07 11.61
CA TRP A 210 -2.55 5.00 10.79
C TRP A 210 -4.04 4.70 10.85
N ALA A 211 -4.85 5.72 10.59
CA ALA A 211 -6.31 5.60 10.57
C ALA A 211 -6.90 6.43 9.43
N LEU A 212 -7.75 5.80 8.63
CA LEU A 212 -8.65 6.40 7.65
C LEU A 212 -10.05 6.39 8.25
N SER A 213 -10.57 7.56 8.60
CA SER A 213 -11.92 7.67 9.17
C SER A 213 -12.77 8.66 8.37
N ARG A 214 -14.06 8.34 8.16
CA ARG A 214 -15.01 9.28 7.56
C ARG A 214 -15.14 10.51 8.45
N VAL A 215 -15.18 11.69 7.83
CA VAL A 215 -15.43 12.95 8.52
C VAL A 215 -16.70 13.60 7.99
N ASN A 216 -17.55 14.03 8.91
CA ASN A 216 -18.69 14.88 8.60
C ASN A 216 -18.21 16.32 8.69
N LEU A 217 -17.93 16.94 7.54
CA LEU A 217 -17.65 18.36 7.49
C LEU A 217 -19.00 19.10 7.56
N PRO A 218 -19.14 20.12 8.43
CA PRO A 218 -20.32 20.96 8.41
C PRO A 218 -20.49 21.58 7.01
N ASN A 219 -21.74 21.69 6.53
CA ASN A 219 -22.01 22.41 5.29
C ASN A 219 -21.45 23.83 5.41
N PRO A 220 -20.83 24.39 4.34
CA PRO A 220 -20.45 25.78 4.36
C PRO A 220 -21.71 26.61 4.61
N THR A 221 -21.74 27.34 5.72
CA THR A 221 -22.75 28.37 5.95
C THR A 221 -22.66 29.33 4.78
N THR A 222 -23.69 29.34 3.92
CA THR A 222 -23.94 30.44 2.99
C THR A 222 -24.11 31.68 3.84
N SER A 223 -23.08 32.53 3.87
CA SER A 223 -23.24 33.92 4.29
C SER A 223 -24.11 34.61 3.25
N ASP A 224 -25.31 35.01 3.67
CA ASP A 224 -26.21 35.93 2.95
C ASP A 224 -25.51 37.25 2.62
#